data_AF-A0A6L7PAK1-F1
#
_entry.id   AF-A0A6L7PAK1-F1
#
_cell.length_a   1.000
_cell.length_b   1.000
_cell.length_c   1.000
_cell.angle_alpha   90.00
_cell.angle_beta   90.00
_cell.angle_gamma   90.00
#
_symmetry.space_group_name_H-M   'P 1'
#
loop_
_entity.id
_entity.type
_entity.pdbx_description
1 polymer ?
#
loop_
_entity_poly.entity_id
_entity_poly.type
_entity_poly.pdbx_seq_one_letter_code
_entity_poly.pdbx_strand_id
1 'polypeptide(L)' 'HHIAEAAFKAIARALDAATQLAPRIAGEVPSTKGTLTT' A
#
# COMPACT_ATOMS: atom_id res chain seq x y z
N HIS A 1 22.61 -5.97 -10.97
CA HIS A 1 22.48 -6.10 -9.50
C HIS A 1 21.85 -4.87 -8.88
N HIS A 2 22.49 -3.69 -8.88
CA HIS A 2 21.97 -2.49 -8.21
C HIS A 2 20.59 -2.00 -8.70
N ILE A 3 20.26 -2.14 -9.99
CA ILE A 3 18.93 -1.76 -10.51
C ILE A 3 17.83 -2.60 -9.85
N ALA A 4 18.02 -3.91 -9.75
CA ALA A 4 17.06 -4.79 -9.10
C ALA A 4 16.93 -4.44 -7.62
N GLU A 5 18.06 -4.25 -6.91
CA GLU A 5 18.05 -3.85 -5.51
C GLU A 5 17.32 -2.52 -5.27
N ALA A 6 17.55 -1.51 -6.12
CA ALA A 6 16.85 -0.23 -6.04
C ALA A 6 15.33 -0.40 -6.27
N ALA A 7 14.92 -1.23 -7.23
CA ALA A 7 13.51 -1.52 -7.48
C ALA A 7 12.85 -2.19 -6.27
N PHE A 8 13.49 -3.20 -5.67
CA PHE A 8 12.96 -3.88 -4.48
C PHE A 8 12.90 -2.95 -3.26
N LYS A 9 13.91 -2.08 -3.08
CA LYS A 9 13.88 -1.05 -2.03
C LYS A 9 12.73 -0.07 -2.21
N ALA A 10 12.46 0.36 -3.45
CA ALA A 10 11.35 1.24 -3.76
C ALA A 10 9.99 0.57 -3.48
N ILE A 11 9.82 -0.68 -3.92
CA ILE A 11 8.62 -1.47 -3.67
C ILE A 11 8.39 -1.63 -2.16
N ALA A 12 9.43 -1.95 -1.39
CA ALA A 12 9.32 -2.11 0.06
C ALA A 12 8.78 -0.83 0.73
N ARG A 13 9.26 0.35 0.32
CA ARG A 13 8.79 1.63 0.86
C ARG A 13 7.36 1.96 0.44
N ALA A 14 7.01 1.69 -0.82
CA ALA A 14 5.66 1.94 -1.32
C ALA A 14 4.62 1.02 -0.65
N LEU A 15 4.95 -0.26 -0.47
CA LEU A 15 4.08 -1.23 0.17
C LEU A 15 3.90 -0.93 1.66
N ASP A 16 4.98 -0.59 2.37
CA ASP A 16 4.93 -0.17 3.77
C ASP A 16 3.96 1.01 3.94
N ALA A 17 4.13 2.08 3.16
CA ALA A 17 3.25 3.25 3.20
C ALA A 17 1.78 2.93 2.84
N ALA A 18 1.55 2.07 1.84
CA ALA A 18 0.19 1.74 1.37
C ALA A 18 -0.60 0.85 2.34
N THR A 19 0.09 0.08 3.18
CA THR A 19 -0.52 -0.90 4.10
C THR A 19 -0.63 -0.42 5.55
N GLN A 20 -0.13 0.79 5.87
CA GLN A 20 -0.28 1.34 7.21
C GLN A 20 -1.75 1.56 7.57
N LEU A 21 -2.07 1.35 8.86
CA LEU A 21 -3.38 1.72 9.39
C LEU A 21 -3.57 3.24 9.26
N ALA A 22 -4.68 3.65 8.64
CA ALA A 22 -5.04 5.05 8.46
C ALA A 22 -6.18 5.43 9.42
N PRO A 23 -5.90 6.13 10.54
CA PRO A 23 -6.92 6.44 11.56
C PRO A 23 -8.12 7.24 11.03
N ARG A 24 -7.88 8.08 10.01
CA ARG A 24 -8.91 8.93 9.37
C ARG A 24 -10.04 8.15 8.70
N ILE A 25 -9.80 6.90 8.32
CA ILE A 25 -10.74 6.02 7.62
C ILE A 25 -10.85 4.68 8.34
N ALA A 26 -10.66 4.69 9.67
CA ALA A 26 -10.67 3.47 10.46
C ALA A 26 -12.03 2.78 10.38
N GLY A 27 -12.01 1.48 10.02
CA GLY A 27 -13.23 0.67 9.85
C GLY A 27 -13.95 0.87 8.51
N GLU A 28 -13.47 1.78 7.65
CA GLU A 28 -14.04 2.00 6.31
C GLU A 28 -13.22 1.31 5.23
N VAL A 29 -13.88 0.89 4.14
CA VAL A 29 -13.20 0.38 2.95
C VAL A 29 -12.79 1.58 2.10
N PRO A 30 -11.50 1.74 1.73
CA PRO A 30 -11.03 2.87 0.92
C PRO A 30 -11.41 2.70 -0.57
N SER A 31 -12.70 2.63 -0.86
CA SER A 31 -13.27 2.42 -2.19
C SER A 31 -14.63 3.12 -2.26
N THR A 32 -14.87 3.90 -3.31
CA THR A 32 -16.18 4.53 -3.54
C THR A 32 -17.28 3.50 -3.83
N LYS A 33 -16.89 2.27 -4.17
CA LYS A 33 -17.82 1.13 -4.36
C LYS A 33 -18.05 0.33 -3.07
N GLY A 34 -17.36 0.67 -1.98
CA GLY A 34 -17.47 -0.03 -0.69
C GLY A 34 -16.85 -1.43 -0.65
N THR A 35 -16.18 -1.87 -1.72
CA THR A 35 -15.57 -3.20 -1.81
C THR A 35 -14.18 -3.13 -2.43
N LEU A 36 -13.31 -4.05 -1.99
CA LEU A 36 -12.04 -4.40 -2.62
C LEU A 36 -12.11 -5.90 -2.90
N THR A 37 -12.04 -6.29 -4.17
CA THR A 37 -12.11 -7.69 -4.59
C THR A 37 -10.82 -8.06 -5.32
N THR A 38 -10.54 -9.35 -5.37
CA THR A 38 -9.48 -9.93 -6.20
C THR A 38 -9.75 -9.75 -7.69
#